data_AF-A0A3E1NGH9-F1
#
_entry.id   AF-A0A3E1NGH9-F1
#
_cell.length_a   1.000
_cell.length_b   1.000
_cell.length_c   1.000
_cell.angle_alpha   90.00
_cell.angle_beta   90.00
_cell.angle_gamma   90.00
#
_symmetry.space_group_name_H-M   'P 1'
#
loop_
_entity.id
_entity.type
_entity.pdbx_description
1 polymer ?
#
loop_
_entity_poly.entity_id
_entity_poly.type
_entity_poly.pdbx_seq_one_letter_code
_entity_poly.pdbx_strand_id
1 'polypeptide(L)'
;MKPSTHIKLGTRKIPAFHFFGTVGFTAGLLLGVLWCIALHLPVWGMLVMALTAMVAFTVLAMLAKLLTGEEIIVYYHHEIAILLGCALVLGLLHQPVLRFLDIMILCIATFLAFGRLGCFSAGCCHGKPFKKGVVYTHAHVQEGLIYYYENVPLFPVQLAESLYVSCIVLTGCWLLSSGAAPGSVLVLYTAGYGLCRYVMEFFRGDPWRPYWQGLSEAQWTTLLLVLFTWMAGYLHWLPLYTWHTVIAAALLCSSAVVVFRFHKGGDVVNPRIIRQLMNALHQAHLQNLQTNSVQQPAHIHVCANRQGWKVSAGLVQQYHLQLTHYTISGSARLRLTHELAEKLAQLLQTLHAHTDKAEITGHPGNLFHIVFKTPLPDSKPAAYHTV
;
A
#
# COMPACT_ATOMS: atom_id res chain seq x y z
N MET A 1 -1.77 18.18 7.07
CA MET A 1 -1.92 18.56 5.65
C MET A 1 -3.14 17.83 5.09
N LYS A 2 -4.11 18.53 4.49
CA LYS A 2 -5.24 17.86 3.83
C LYS A 2 -4.82 17.47 2.41
N PRO A 3 -4.99 16.21 1.99
CA PRO A 3 -4.67 15.79 0.63
C PRO A 3 -5.61 16.49 -0.36
N SER A 4 -5.08 16.83 -1.52
CA SER A 4 -5.81 17.44 -2.63
C SER A 4 -5.43 16.72 -3.90
N THR A 5 -6.44 16.28 -4.66
CA THR A 5 -6.26 15.61 -5.95
C THR A 5 -5.68 16.54 -7.01
N HIS A 6 -5.75 17.86 -6.80
CA HIS A 6 -5.29 18.88 -7.74
C HIS A 6 -4.38 19.91 -7.07
N ILE A 7 -3.43 20.43 -7.83
CA ILE A 7 -2.60 21.59 -7.48
C ILE A 7 -3.06 22.78 -8.31
N LYS A 8 -3.24 23.92 -7.65
CA LYS A 8 -3.58 25.19 -8.31
C LYS A 8 -2.29 25.95 -8.62
N LEU A 9 -2.06 26.22 -9.91
CA LEU A 9 -0.97 27.06 -10.39
C LEU A 9 -1.61 28.23 -11.14
N GLY A 10 -1.73 29.38 -10.46
CA GLY A 10 -2.53 30.50 -10.94
C GLY A 10 -3.99 30.08 -11.17
N THR A 11 -4.45 30.17 -12.42
CA THR A 11 -5.81 29.79 -12.84
C THR A 11 -5.95 28.32 -13.24
N ARG A 12 -4.83 27.59 -13.44
CA ARG A 12 -4.87 26.20 -13.91
C ARG A 12 -4.94 25.22 -12.74
N LYS A 13 -5.77 24.19 -12.89
CA LYS A 13 -5.81 23.00 -12.02
C LYS A 13 -5.08 21.87 -12.72
N ILE A 14 -4.02 21.36 -12.09
CA ILE A 14 -3.25 20.23 -12.61
C ILE A 14 -3.47 19.03 -11.66
N PRO A 15 -3.70 17.81 -12.17
CA PRO A 15 -3.72 16.62 -11.33
C PRO A 15 -2.42 16.54 -10.51
N ALA A 16 -2.55 16.48 -9.19
CA ALA A 16 -1.42 16.53 -8.28
C ALA A 16 -0.45 15.36 -8.53
N PHE A 17 -0.99 14.19 -8.89
CA PHE A 17 -0.20 13.01 -9.26
C PHE A 17 0.74 13.30 -10.44
N HIS A 18 0.24 13.91 -11.51
CA HIS A 18 1.06 14.29 -12.68
C HIS A 18 2.06 15.39 -12.33
N PHE A 19 1.65 16.39 -11.55
CA PHE A 19 2.56 17.46 -11.13
C PHE A 19 3.76 16.90 -10.37
N PHE A 20 3.54 16.08 -9.34
CA PHE A 20 4.61 15.49 -8.56
C PHE A 20 5.44 14.47 -9.37
N GLY A 21 4.80 13.71 -10.27
CA GLY A 21 5.50 12.82 -11.19
C GLY A 21 6.47 13.58 -12.10
N THR A 22 6.03 14.68 -12.72
CA THR A 22 6.87 15.54 -13.57
C THR A 22 8.00 16.17 -12.78
N VAL A 23 7.72 16.72 -11.59
CA VAL A 23 8.75 17.31 -10.71
C VAL A 23 9.78 16.25 -10.30
N GLY A 24 9.33 15.06 -9.93
CA GLY A 24 10.23 13.96 -9.56
C GLY A 24 11.12 13.51 -10.71
N PHE A 25 10.55 13.41 -11.92
CA PHE A 25 11.31 13.01 -13.12
C PHE A 25 12.34 14.07 -13.49
N THR A 26 11.96 15.35 -13.52
CA THR A 26 12.89 16.44 -13.85
C THR A 26 13.98 16.59 -12.79
N ALA A 27 13.62 16.55 -11.50
CA ALA A 27 14.59 16.61 -10.41
C ALA A 27 15.56 15.42 -10.45
N GLY A 28 15.06 14.20 -10.68
CA GLY A 28 15.88 13.00 -10.81
C GLY A 28 16.84 13.08 -11.99
N LEU A 29 16.36 13.50 -13.16
CA LEU A 29 17.20 13.66 -14.36
C LEU A 29 18.28 14.74 -14.17
N LEU A 30 17.91 15.89 -13.63
CA LEU A 30 18.86 16.97 -13.32
C LEU A 30 19.93 16.50 -12.33
N LEU A 31 19.52 15.82 -11.26
CA LEU A 31 20.43 15.25 -10.27
C LEU A 31 21.42 14.26 -10.92
N GLY A 32 20.93 13.40 -11.82
CA GLY A 32 21.76 12.45 -12.55
C GLY A 32 22.79 13.12 -13.45
N VAL A 33 22.38 14.14 -14.21
CA VAL A 33 23.28 14.94 -15.06
C VAL A 33 24.35 15.63 -14.21
N LEU A 34 23.96 16.25 -13.09
CA LEU A 34 24.89 16.92 -12.18
C LEU A 34 25.92 15.94 -11.60
N TRP A 35 25.51 14.73 -11.23
CA TRP A 35 26.43 13.70 -10.75
C TRP A 35 27.35 13.15 -11.85
N CYS A 36 26.87 13.02 -13.09
CA CYS A 36 27.76 12.68 -14.20
C CYS A 36 28.85 13.74 -14.38
N ILE A 37 28.49 15.04 -14.33
CA ILE A 37 29.46 16.13 -14.43
C ILE A 37 30.44 16.09 -13.24
N ALA A 38 29.93 15.97 -12.01
CA ALA A 38 30.74 15.96 -10.80
C ALA A 38 31.70 14.78 -10.71
N LEU A 39 31.35 13.63 -11.29
CA LEU A 39 32.18 12.42 -11.30
C LEU A 39 32.99 12.26 -12.61
N HIS A 40 33.01 13.28 -13.46
CA HIS A 40 33.68 13.26 -14.77
C HIS A 40 33.25 12.09 -15.68
N LEU A 41 31.98 11.68 -15.57
CA LEU A 41 31.36 10.68 -16.44
C LEU A 41 30.70 11.35 -17.65
N PRO A 42 30.63 10.65 -18.80
CA PRO A 42 29.97 11.21 -19.96
C PRO A 42 28.48 11.44 -19.72
N VAL A 43 28.03 12.70 -19.85
CA VAL A 43 26.62 13.09 -19.68
C VAL A 43 25.71 12.37 -20.69
N TRP A 44 26.21 12.06 -21.89
CA TRP A 44 25.45 11.28 -22.86
C TRP A 44 25.06 9.90 -22.32
N GLY A 45 25.86 9.31 -21.43
CA GLY A 45 25.53 8.04 -20.78
C GLY A 45 24.27 8.14 -19.92
N MET A 46 24.08 9.26 -19.22
CA MET A 46 22.85 9.55 -18.48
C MET A 46 21.65 9.70 -19.41
N LEU A 47 21.82 10.37 -20.56
CA LEU A 47 20.74 10.53 -21.54
C LEU A 47 20.33 9.18 -22.16
N VAL A 48 21.31 8.32 -22.45
CA VAL A 48 21.07 6.95 -22.91
C VAL A 48 20.31 6.15 -21.85
N MET A 49 20.74 6.19 -20.58
CA MET A 49 20.02 5.51 -19.49
C MET A 49 18.59 6.04 -19.31
N ALA A 50 18.38 7.36 -19.42
CA ALA A 50 17.03 7.94 -19.34
C ALA A 50 16.13 7.45 -20.48
N LEU A 51 16.67 7.35 -21.70
CA LEU A 51 15.96 6.76 -22.84
C LEU A 51 15.68 5.27 -22.62
N THR A 52 16.68 4.50 -22.19
CA THR A 52 16.53 3.08 -21.86
C THR A 52 15.48 2.87 -20.79
N ALA A 53 15.45 3.71 -19.75
CA ALA A 53 14.46 3.65 -18.69
C ALA A 53 13.04 3.91 -19.23
N MET A 54 12.88 4.91 -20.09
CA MET A 54 11.61 5.24 -20.72
C MET A 54 11.12 4.09 -21.62
N VAL A 55 12.01 3.49 -22.42
CA VAL A 55 11.69 2.33 -23.26
C VAL A 55 11.35 1.10 -22.42
N ALA A 56 12.16 0.78 -21.41
CA ALA A 56 11.90 -0.35 -20.52
C ALA A 56 10.57 -0.20 -19.78
N PHE A 57 10.25 1.01 -19.32
CA PHE A 57 8.99 1.31 -18.67
C PHE A 57 7.80 1.10 -19.62
N THR A 58 7.84 1.67 -20.83
CA THR A 58 6.74 1.58 -21.79
C THR A 58 6.55 0.16 -22.31
N VAL A 59 7.63 -0.53 -22.67
CA VAL A 59 7.59 -1.93 -23.13
C VAL A 59 6.99 -2.81 -22.04
N LEU A 60 7.45 -2.69 -20.80
CA LEU A 60 6.93 -3.51 -19.72
C LEU A 60 5.45 -3.22 -19.42
N ALA A 61 5.03 -1.95 -19.44
CA ALA A 61 3.65 -1.56 -19.25
C ALA A 61 2.73 -2.08 -20.38
N MET A 62 3.19 -1.99 -21.62
CA MET A 62 2.46 -2.51 -22.79
C MET A 62 2.36 -4.04 -22.77
N LEU A 63 3.44 -4.74 -22.41
CA LEU A 63 3.43 -6.19 -22.28
C LEU A 63 2.51 -6.65 -21.14
N ALA A 64 2.56 -5.97 -19.99
CA ALA A 64 1.63 -6.26 -18.90
C ALA A 64 0.18 -6.10 -19.37
N LYS A 65 -0.15 -4.98 -20.02
CA LYS A 65 -1.49 -4.73 -20.57
C LYS A 65 -1.91 -5.78 -21.61
N LEU A 66 -1.00 -6.21 -22.50
CA LEU A 66 -1.27 -7.23 -23.50
C LEU A 66 -1.58 -8.59 -22.87
N LEU A 67 -0.87 -8.95 -21.80
CA LEU A 67 -0.98 -10.26 -21.15
C LEU A 67 -2.15 -10.33 -20.15
N THR A 68 -2.42 -9.24 -19.43
CA THR A 68 -3.43 -9.22 -18.35
C THR A 68 -4.74 -8.54 -18.76
N GLY A 69 -4.74 -7.77 -19.87
CA GLY A 69 -5.85 -6.93 -20.28
C GLY A 69 -5.99 -5.64 -19.47
N GLU A 70 -5.19 -5.44 -18.42
CA GLU A 70 -5.25 -4.29 -17.52
C GLU A 70 -3.90 -3.59 -17.41
N GLU A 71 -3.92 -2.28 -17.17
CA GLU A 71 -2.70 -1.51 -16.90
C GLU A 71 -2.25 -1.76 -15.45
N ILE A 72 -1.36 -2.73 -15.26
CA ILE A 72 -0.80 -3.08 -13.95
C ILE A 72 0.63 -2.55 -13.86
N ILE A 73 0.79 -1.47 -13.09
CA ILE A 73 2.09 -0.83 -12.86
C ILE A 73 2.59 -1.18 -11.46
N VAL A 74 3.55 -2.12 -11.39
CA VAL A 74 4.21 -2.50 -10.13
C VAL A 74 5.60 -1.91 -10.10
N TYR A 75 5.86 -1.11 -9.07
CA TYR A 75 7.11 -0.36 -8.91
C TYR A 75 8.36 -1.24 -9.08
N TYR A 76 8.46 -2.37 -8.36
CA TYR A 76 9.66 -3.23 -8.42
C TYR A 76 9.90 -3.84 -9.80
N HIS A 77 8.85 -4.20 -10.55
CA HIS A 77 9.03 -4.77 -11.89
C HIS A 77 9.68 -3.75 -12.83
N HIS A 78 9.23 -2.50 -12.78
CA HIS A 78 9.82 -1.43 -13.58
C HIS A 78 11.23 -1.05 -13.11
N GLU A 79 11.45 -0.95 -11.80
CA GLU A 79 12.80 -0.67 -11.26
C GLU A 79 13.82 -1.70 -11.75
N ILE A 80 13.51 -3.00 -11.59
CA ILE A 80 14.41 -4.09 -12.00
C ILE A 80 14.64 -4.05 -13.51
N ALA A 81 13.58 -3.92 -14.32
CA ALA A 81 13.70 -3.86 -15.78
C ALA A 81 14.55 -2.68 -16.25
N ILE A 82 14.38 -1.51 -15.63
CA ILE A 82 15.17 -0.31 -15.93
C ILE A 82 16.64 -0.54 -15.58
N LEU A 83 16.95 -1.04 -14.38
CA LEU A 83 18.33 -1.26 -13.95
C LEU A 83 19.04 -2.31 -14.80
N LEU A 84 18.36 -3.43 -15.11
CA LEU A 84 18.91 -4.47 -15.99
C LEU A 84 19.12 -3.95 -17.42
N GLY A 85 18.15 -3.21 -17.96
CA GLY A 85 18.27 -2.58 -19.28
C GLY A 85 19.44 -1.60 -19.35
N CYS A 86 19.57 -0.72 -18.35
CA CYS A 86 20.69 0.22 -18.25
C CYS A 86 22.02 -0.54 -18.11
N ALA A 87 22.10 -1.56 -17.26
CA ALA A 87 23.31 -2.36 -17.08
C ALA A 87 23.76 -3.02 -18.39
N LEU A 88 22.81 -3.60 -19.14
CA LEU A 88 23.08 -4.20 -20.44
C LEU A 88 23.60 -3.18 -21.45
N VAL A 89 22.88 -2.06 -21.63
CA VAL A 89 23.27 -1.03 -22.61
C VAL A 89 24.63 -0.42 -22.26
N LEU A 90 24.89 -0.11 -20.99
CA LEU A 90 26.17 0.41 -20.54
C LEU A 90 27.31 -0.61 -20.73
N GLY A 91 27.05 -1.89 -20.48
CA GLY A 91 28.01 -2.97 -20.72
C GLY A 91 28.38 -3.08 -22.20
N LEU A 92 27.39 -3.02 -23.10
CA LEU A 92 27.61 -3.00 -24.55
C LEU A 92 28.41 -1.76 -25.01
N LEU A 93 28.22 -0.64 -24.32
CA LEU A 93 28.94 0.62 -24.57
C LEU A 93 30.26 0.74 -23.79
N HIS A 94 30.70 -0.33 -23.12
CA HIS A 94 31.96 -0.40 -22.35
C HIS A 94 32.11 0.73 -21.31
N GLN A 95 30.98 1.14 -20.70
CA GLN A 95 30.94 2.17 -19.67
C GLN A 95 31.10 1.57 -18.26
N PRO A 96 31.50 2.37 -17.25
CA PRO A 96 31.57 1.93 -15.85
C PRO A 96 30.18 1.68 -15.26
N VAL A 97 29.65 0.47 -15.50
CA VAL A 97 28.26 0.06 -15.21
C VAL A 97 27.84 0.42 -13.78
N LEU A 98 28.58 -0.04 -12.76
CA LEU A 98 28.20 0.14 -11.36
C LEU A 98 28.08 1.61 -10.95
N ARG A 99 28.97 2.48 -11.45
CA ARG A 99 28.94 3.91 -11.12
C ARG A 99 27.73 4.59 -11.76
N PHE A 100 27.39 4.21 -12.99
CA PHE A 100 26.18 4.70 -13.63
C PHE A 100 24.90 4.15 -12.99
N LEU A 101 24.89 2.90 -12.53
CA LEU A 101 23.75 2.33 -11.79
C LEU A 101 23.54 3.02 -10.44
N ASP A 102 24.61 3.41 -9.74
CA ASP A 102 24.52 4.23 -8.52
C ASP A 102 23.83 5.58 -8.79
N ILE A 103 24.13 6.22 -9.93
CA ILE A 103 23.46 7.46 -10.33
C ILE A 103 22.00 7.18 -10.73
N MET A 104 21.76 6.15 -11.54
CA MET A 104 20.43 5.82 -12.04
C MET A 104 19.47 5.48 -10.90
N ILE A 105 19.90 4.67 -9.92
CA ILE A 105 19.06 4.35 -8.77
C ILE A 105 18.76 5.59 -7.92
N LEU A 106 19.68 6.55 -7.85
CA LEU A 106 19.46 7.83 -7.17
C LEU A 106 18.40 8.68 -7.90
N CYS A 107 18.40 8.66 -9.24
CA CYS A 107 17.37 9.28 -10.05
C CYS A 107 16.00 8.61 -9.83
N ILE A 108 15.94 7.27 -9.81
CA ILE A 108 14.71 6.50 -9.52
C ILE A 108 14.22 6.79 -8.10
N ALA A 109 15.11 6.83 -7.11
CA ALA A 109 14.80 7.15 -5.73
C ALA A 109 14.20 8.57 -5.61
N THR A 110 14.78 9.54 -6.31
CA THR A 110 14.27 10.91 -6.36
C THR A 110 12.88 10.95 -6.98
N PHE A 111 12.68 10.29 -8.13
CA PHE A 111 11.37 10.16 -8.75
C PHE A 111 10.35 9.53 -7.80
N LEU A 112 10.73 8.45 -7.10
CA LEU A 112 9.88 7.76 -6.14
C LEU A 112 9.50 8.65 -4.96
N ALA A 113 10.43 9.44 -4.40
CA ALA A 113 10.15 10.34 -3.29
C ALA A 113 9.02 11.32 -3.62
N PHE A 114 9.08 11.96 -4.79
CA PHE A 114 8.01 12.84 -5.27
C PHE A 114 6.78 12.06 -5.71
N GLY A 115 6.94 10.92 -6.38
CA GLY A 115 5.83 10.04 -6.77
C GLY A 115 4.97 9.63 -5.59
N ARG A 116 5.57 9.41 -4.41
CA ARG A 116 4.84 9.15 -3.16
C ARG A 116 4.06 10.35 -2.63
N LEU A 117 4.52 11.59 -2.86
CA LEU A 117 3.70 12.79 -2.62
C LEU A 117 2.52 12.85 -3.60
N GLY A 118 2.72 12.44 -4.85
CA GLY A 118 1.65 12.22 -5.83
C GLY A 118 0.62 11.20 -5.34
N CYS A 119 1.08 10.02 -4.87
CA CYS A 119 0.21 9.00 -4.29
C CYS A 119 -0.55 9.53 -3.06
N PHE A 120 0.12 10.30 -2.20
CA PHE A 120 -0.50 10.94 -1.05
C PHE A 120 -1.66 11.85 -1.46
N SER A 121 -1.47 12.67 -2.50
CA SER A 121 -2.49 13.56 -3.03
C SER A 121 -3.64 12.84 -3.74
N ALA A 122 -3.37 11.76 -4.45
CA ALA A 122 -4.39 10.98 -5.15
C ALA A 122 -5.19 10.07 -4.20
N GLY A 123 -4.63 9.72 -3.04
CA GLY A 123 -5.21 8.73 -2.14
C GLY A 123 -4.93 7.28 -2.54
N CYS A 124 -4.05 7.04 -3.51
CA CYS A 124 -3.62 5.69 -3.86
C CYS A 124 -2.52 5.19 -2.91
N CYS A 125 -2.30 3.87 -2.87
CA CYS A 125 -1.27 3.26 -2.03
C CYS A 125 -1.38 3.61 -0.52
N HIS A 126 -2.59 3.83 -0.02
CA HIS A 126 -2.85 4.28 1.35
C HIS A 126 -2.58 3.23 2.42
N GLY A 127 -2.47 3.68 3.67
CA GLY A 127 -2.35 2.83 4.84
C GLY A 127 -3.68 2.22 5.33
N LYS A 128 -3.59 1.45 6.40
CA LYS A 128 -4.74 0.94 7.17
C LYS A 128 -5.41 2.06 7.98
N PRO A 129 -6.67 1.89 8.42
CA PRO A 129 -7.32 2.80 9.35
C PRO A 129 -6.48 3.07 10.60
N PHE A 130 -6.38 4.33 10.99
CA PHE A 130 -5.53 4.80 12.08
C PHE A 130 -6.16 6.03 12.75
N LYS A 131 -6.30 6.01 14.09
CA LYS A 131 -7.04 7.05 14.84
C LYS A 131 -6.58 8.48 14.55
N LYS A 132 -5.27 8.68 14.32
CA LYS A 132 -4.66 9.98 14.02
C LYS A 132 -4.08 9.99 12.59
N GLY A 133 -4.89 9.54 11.63
CA GLY A 133 -4.53 9.40 10.23
C GLY A 133 -4.85 10.62 9.38
N VAL A 134 -4.58 10.49 8.09
CA VAL A 134 -5.01 11.43 7.05
C VAL A 134 -6.34 10.98 6.49
N VAL A 135 -7.25 11.94 6.31
CA VAL A 135 -8.61 11.69 5.84
C VAL A 135 -8.72 12.08 4.37
N TYR A 136 -9.30 11.18 3.59
CA TYR A 136 -9.61 11.37 2.18
C TYR A 136 -11.10 11.59 1.98
N THR A 137 -11.45 12.42 1.00
CA THR A 137 -12.84 12.85 0.72
C THR A 137 -13.42 12.16 -0.51
N HIS A 138 -14.71 12.39 -0.79
CA HIS A 138 -15.40 11.94 -1.99
C HIS A 138 -14.62 12.19 -3.30
N ALA A 139 -13.93 13.33 -3.42
CA ALA A 139 -13.11 13.65 -4.59
C ALA A 139 -12.00 12.61 -4.85
N HIS A 140 -11.48 11.95 -3.82
CA HIS A 140 -10.48 10.90 -3.96
C HIS A 140 -11.11 9.56 -4.34
N VAL A 141 -12.35 9.29 -3.91
CA VAL A 141 -13.11 8.10 -4.33
C VAL A 141 -13.34 8.12 -5.84
N GLN A 142 -13.64 9.30 -6.39
CA GLN A 142 -13.76 9.50 -7.84
C GLN A 142 -12.46 9.23 -8.61
N GLU A 143 -11.30 9.40 -7.96
CA GLU A 143 -9.97 9.13 -8.52
C GLU A 143 -9.48 7.69 -8.24
N GLY A 144 -10.33 6.83 -7.68
CA GLY A 144 -10.03 5.41 -7.47
C GLY A 144 -9.66 5.02 -6.03
N LEU A 145 -9.80 5.92 -5.05
CA LEU A 145 -9.81 5.51 -3.63
C LEU A 145 -10.99 4.57 -3.40
N ILE A 146 -10.79 3.57 -2.53
CA ILE A 146 -11.85 2.66 -2.12
C ILE A 146 -12.95 3.42 -1.37
N TYR A 147 -14.20 3.29 -1.84
CA TYR A 147 -15.36 4.03 -1.31
C TYR A 147 -15.54 3.93 0.21
N TYR A 148 -15.30 2.75 0.82
CA TYR A 148 -15.48 2.59 2.27
C TYR A 148 -14.36 3.22 3.11
N TYR A 149 -13.31 3.77 2.49
CA TYR A 149 -12.32 4.61 3.18
C TYR A 149 -12.60 6.11 3.03
N GLU A 150 -13.73 6.49 2.43
CA GLU A 150 -14.17 7.88 2.43
C GLU A 150 -14.37 8.37 3.87
N ASN A 151 -13.76 9.51 4.19
CA ASN A 151 -13.80 10.15 5.50
C ASN A 151 -13.20 9.31 6.66
N VAL A 152 -12.53 8.20 6.35
CA VAL A 152 -11.84 7.36 7.33
C VAL A 152 -10.40 7.85 7.49
N PRO A 153 -9.89 8.04 8.72
CA PRO A 153 -8.49 8.42 8.91
C PRO A 153 -7.57 7.22 8.65
N LEU A 154 -6.63 7.36 7.71
CA LEU A 154 -5.70 6.33 7.29
C LEU A 154 -4.26 6.66 7.68
N PHE A 155 -3.46 5.65 8.01
CA PHE A 155 -2.03 5.86 8.27
C PHE A 155 -1.33 6.39 6.99
N PRO A 156 -0.58 7.51 7.07
CA PRO A 156 -0.01 8.17 5.88
C PRO A 156 1.29 7.48 5.41
N VAL A 157 1.19 6.21 5.00
CA VAL A 157 2.33 5.40 4.50
C VAL A 157 3.08 6.13 3.40
N GLN A 158 2.37 6.85 2.53
CA GLN A 158 2.98 7.54 1.39
C GLN A 158 3.92 8.68 1.84
N LEU A 159 3.55 9.45 2.86
CA LEU A 159 4.42 10.51 3.39
C LEU A 159 5.62 9.93 4.12
N ALA A 160 5.42 8.87 4.91
CA ALA A 160 6.50 8.18 5.60
C ALA A 160 7.51 7.58 4.61
N GLU A 161 7.02 6.95 3.53
CA GLU A 161 7.85 6.40 2.47
C GLU A 161 8.57 7.50 1.68
N SER A 162 7.89 8.61 1.35
CA SER A 162 8.50 9.76 0.68
C SER A 162 9.66 10.35 1.50
N LEU A 163 9.45 10.55 2.81
CA LEU A 163 10.49 11.05 3.71
C LEU A 163 11.68 10.09 3.80
N TYR A 164 11.42 8.79 3.98
CA TYR A 164 12.47 7.79 4.07
C TYR A 164 13.29 7.69 2.78
N VAL A 165 12.64 7.67 1.62
CA VAL A 165 13.33 7.65 0.32
C VAL A 165 14.12 8.94 0.12
N SER A 166 13.64 10.09 0.57
CA SER A 166 14.39 11.34 0.54
C SER A 166 15.66 11.26 1.39
N CYS A 167 15.61 10.62 2.56
CA CYS A 167 16.81 10.33 3.35
C CYS A 167 17.78 9.42 2.59
N ILE A 168 17.28 8.37 1.92
CA ILE A 168 18.13 7.50 1.08
C ILE A 168 18.78 8.28 -0.06
N VAL A 169 18.08 9.22 -0.70
CA VAL A 169 18.66 10.10 -1.73
C VAL A 169 19.78 10.96 -1.15
N LEU A 170 19.55 11.60 0.00
CA LEU A 170 20.57 12.43 0.66
C LEU A 170 21.81 11.61 1.06
N THR A 171 21.60 10.42 1.63
CA THR A 171 22.70 9.50 1.98
C THR A 171 23.42 8.99 0.73
N GLY A 172 22.70 8.71 -0.36
CA GLY A 172 23.29 8.31 -1.65
C GLY A 172 24.15 9.41 -2.26
N CYS A 173 23.67 10.67 -2.25
CA CYS A 173 24.46 11.84 -2.63
C CYS A 173 25.73 11.96 -1.79
N TRP A 174 25.63 11.78 -0.47
CA TRP A 174 26.77 11.82 0.42
C TRP A 174 27.79 10.70 0.15
N LEU A 175 27.33 9.48 -0.18
CA LEU A 175 28.22 8.38 -0.57
C LEU A 175 28.97 8.68 -1.87
N LEU A 176 28.29 9.28 -2.86
CA LEU A 176 28.92 9.69 -4.11
C LEU A 176 29.98 10.78 -3.90
N SER A 177 29.68 11.82 -3.10
CA SER A 177 30.66 12.88 -2.80
C SER A 177 31.82 12.40 -1.94
N SER A 178 31.60 11.39 -1.09
CA SER A 178 32.65 10.82 -0.24
C SER A 178 33.56 9.83 -0.96
N GLY A 179 33.37 9.61 -2.26
CA GLY A 179 34.20 8.71 -3.05
C GLY A 179 33.95 7.23 -2.75
N ALA A 180 32.75 6.86 -2.28
CA ALA A 180 32.41 5.46 -2.01
C ALA A 180 32.61 4.58 -3.26
N ALA A 181 32.84 3.28 -3.03
CA ALA A 181 33.07 2.31 -4.10
C ALA A 181 31.88 2.26 -5.07
N PRO A 182 32.09 2.06 -6.39
CA PRO A 182 30.99 1.84 -7.33
C PRO A 182 30.08 0.69 -6.87
N GLY A 183 28.76 0.92 -6.90
CA GLY A 183 27.74 0.00 -6.40
C GLY A 183 27.29 0.28 -4.96
N SER A 184 27.91 1.22 -4.25
CA SER A 184 27.56 1.52 -2.85
C SER A 184 26.16 2.12 -2.71
N VAL A 185 25.76 2.98 -3.65
CA VAL A 185 24.42 3.61 -3.62
C VAL A 185 23.35 2.60 -4.03
N LEU A 186 23.67 1.71 -4.96
CA LEU A 186 22.82 0.59 -5.32
C LEU A 186 22.57 -0.35 -4.12
N VAL A 187 23.61 -0.68 -3.36
CA VAL A 187 23.47 -1.48 -2.12
C VAL A 187 22.68 -0.72 -1.05
N LEU A 188 22.95 0.58 -0.85
CA LEU A 188 22.17 1.44 0.05
C LEU A 188 20.69 1.44 -0.31
N TYR A 189 20.37 1.61 -1.59
CA TYR A 189 19.00 1.66 -2.05
C TYR A 189 18.33 0.29 -1.86
N THR A 190 18.89 -0.77 -2.43
CA THR A 190 18.26 -2.11 -2.39
C THR A 190 18.05 -2.61 -0.96
N ALA A 191 19.03 -2.48 -0.07
CA ALA A 191 18.90 -2.92 1.32
C ALA A 191 18.17 -1.91 2.21
N GLY A 192 18.51 -0.62 2.12
CA GLY A 192 17.92 0.44 2.94
C GLY A 192 16.47 0.75 2.57
N TYR A 193 16.21 1.07 1.29
CA TYR A 193 14.83 1.23 0.82
C TYR A 193 14.06 -0.09 0.89
N GLY A 194 14.70 -1.23 0.60
CA GLY A 194 14.11 -2.55 0.79
C GLY A 194 13.57 -2.76 2.20
N LEU A 195 14.37 -2.49 3.24
CA LEU A 195 13.92 -2.57 4.63
C LEU A 195 12.69 -1.71 4.89
N CYS A 196 12.70 -0.44 4.47
CA CYS A 196 11.54 0.45 4.62
C CYS A 196 10.32 -0.11 3.87
N ARG A 197 10.49 -0.55 2.63
CA ARG A 197 9.42 -1.14 1.82
C ARG A 197 8.79 -2.35 2.50
N TYR A 198 9.62 -3.25 3.02
CA TYR A 198 9.19 -4.47 3.71
C TYR A 198 8.36 -4.16 4.96
N VAL A 199 8.84 -3.20 5.78
CA VAL A 199 8.16 -2.78 7.01
C VAL A 199 6.86 -2.04 6.71
N MET A 200 6.89 -1.07 5.79
CA MET A 200 5.73 -0.25 5.42
C MET A 200 4.59 -1.09 4.84
N GLU A 201 4.90 -2.23 4.22
CA GLU A 201 3.88 -3.12 3.69
C GLU A 201 2.91 -3.64 4.76
N PHE A 202 3.37 -3.87 5.99
CA PHE A 202 2.49 -4.29 7.09
C PHE A 202 1.45 -3.22 7.46
N PHE A 203 1.73 -1.95 7.13
CA PHE A 203 0.85 -0.81 7.40
C PHE A 203 -0.07 -0.45 6.22
N ARG A 204 0.05 -1.14 5.07
CA ARG A 204 -0.76 -0.85 3.88
C ARG A 204 -2.20 -1.35 4.00
N GLY A 205 -3.13 -0.55 3.51
CA GLY A 205 -4.57 -0.84 3.50
C GLY A 205 -5.12 -1.29 2.14
N ASP A 206 -4.25 -1.47 1.15
CA ASP A 206 -4.60 -1.79 -0.23
C ASP A 206 -4.94 -3.29 -0.40
N PRO A 207 -6.20 -3.64 -0.75
CA PRO A 207 -6.69 -5.00 -0.82
C PRO A 207 -6.38 -5.73 -2.12
N TRP A 208 -5.94 -5.05 -3.19
CA TRP A 208 -5.63 -5.71 -4.46
C TRP A 208 -4.25 -6.36 -4.48
N ARG A 209 -3.42 -6.08 -3.46
CA ARG A 209 -2.06 -6.61 -3.39
C ARG A 209 -2.01 -8.15 -3.42
N PRO A 210 -1.11 -8.74 -4.21
CA PRO A 210 -0.78 -10.15 -4.16
C PRO A 210 -0.13 -10.53 -2.82
N TYR A 211 -0.59 -11.63 -2.21
CA TYR A 211 0.00 -12.22 -1.01
C TYR A 211 0.26 -13.71 -1.22
N TRP A 212 1.40 -14.20 -0.73
CA TRP A 212 1.79 -15.60 -0.72
C TRP A 212 2.46 -15.94 0.62
N GLN A 213 1.99 -17.02 1.27
CA GLN A 213 2.44 -17.47 2.60
C GLN A 213 2.46 -16.38 3.70
N GLY A 214 1.51 -15.44 3.66
CA GLY A 214 1.36 -14.38 4.66
C GLY A 214 2.17 -13.10 4.39
N LEU A 215 3.06 -13.11 3.40
CA LEU A 215 3.81 -11.94 2.95
C LEU A 215 3.27 -11.43 1.61
N SER A 216 3.40 -10.13 1.34
CA SER A 216 3.01 -9.57 0.04
C SER A 216 4.05 -9.87 -1.04
N GLU A 217 3.66 -9.77 -2.31
CA GLU A 217 4.62 -9.86 -3.43
C GLU A 217 5.77 -8.86 -3.26
N ALA A 218 5.48 -7.63 -2.85
CA ALA A 218 6.54 -6.63 -2.64
C ALA A 218 7.53 -7.04 -1.53
N GLN A 219 7.08 -7.71 -0.47
CA GLN A 219 7.95 -8.22 0.59
C GLN A 219 8.85 -9.36 0.10
N TRP A 220 8.31 -10.27 -0.71
CA TRP A 220 9.08 -11.33 -1.35
C TRP A 220 10.12 -10.76 -2.32
N THR A 221 9.71 -9.81 -3.16
CA THR A 221 10.61 -9.14 -4.11
C THR A 221 11.69 -8.36 -3.37
N THR A 222 11.38 -7.67 -2.27
CA THR A 222 12.39 -7.08 -1.40
C THR A 222 13.38 -8.13 -0.89
N LEU A 223 12.89 -9.25 -0.33
CA LEU A 223 13.76 -10.28 0.23
C LEU A 223 14.72 -10.83 -0.84
N LEU A 224 14.21 -11.12 -2.04
CA LEU A 224 15.01 -11.60 -3.16
C LEU A 224 16.08 -10.58 -3.59
N LEU A 225 15.71 -9.30 -3.73
CA LEU A 225 16.65 -8.25 -4.11
C LEU A 225 17.75 -8.04 -3.07
N VAL A 226 17.40 -8.06 -1.78
CA VAL A 226 18.38 -7.91 -0.70
C VAL A 226 19.31 -9.12 -0.60
N LEU A 227 18.79 -10.34 -0.77
CA LEU A 227 19.61 -11.54 -0.81
C LEU A 227 20.51 -11.57 -2.05
N PHE A 228 20.01 -11.07 -3.19
CA PHE A 228 20.80 -10.95 -4.42
C PHE A 228 21.96 -9.96 -4.23
N THR A 229 21.71 -8.76 -3.69
CA THR A 229 22.79 -7.78 -3.48
C THR A 229 23.75 -8.22 -2.38
N TRP A 230 23.28 -8.93 -1.35
CA TRP A 230 24.14 -9.59 -0.37
C TRP A 230 25.05 -10.64 -1.01
N MET A 231 24.49 -11.53 -1.83
CA MET A 231 25.25 -12.57 -2.53
C MET A 231 26.26 -11.97 -3.51
N ALA A 232 25.86 -10.96 -4.28
CA ALA A 232 26.76 -10.24 -5.18
C ALA A 232 27.89 -9.54 -4.40
N GLY A 233 27.62 -9.05 -3.18
CA GLY A 233 28.63 -8.54 -2.27
C GLY A 233 29.61 -9.61 -1.79
N TYR A 234 29.09 -10.78 -1.41
CA TYR A 234 29.89 -11.94 -1.00
C TYR A 234 30.80 -12.45 -2.13
N LEU A 235 30.31 -12.42 -3.37
CA LEU A 235 31.06 -12.78 -4.58
C LEU A 235 31.99 -11.66 -5.11
N HIS A 236 32.13 -10.56 -4.37
CA HIS A 236 32.95 -9.39 -4.73
C HIS A 236 32.53 -8.66 -6.03
N TRP A 237 31.29 -8.85 -6.49
CA TRP A 237 30.72 -8.08 -7.60
C TRP A 237 30.15 -6.73 -7.16
N LEU A 238 29.81 -6.60 -5.87
CA LEU A 238 29.36 -5.38 -5.22
C LEU A 238 30.13 -5.18 -3.90
N PRO A 239 30.15 -3.95 -3.34
CA PRO A 239 30.69 -3.73 -2.01
C PRO A 239 29.84 -4.44 -0.94
N LEU A 240 30.49 -5.23 -0.08
CA LEU A 240 29.88 -5.89 1.06
C LEU A 240 30.00 -5.01 2.32
N TYR A 241 28.88 -4.78 3.00
CA TYR A 241 28.85 -4.02 4.26
C TYR A 241 28.19 -4.85 5.36
N THR A 242 28.66 -4.65 6.59
CA THR A 242 28.12 -5.34 7.79
C THR A 242 26.65 -5.02 8.00
N TRP A 243 26.26 -3.74 7.90
CA TRP A 243 24.87 -3.31 8.07
C TRP A 243 23.93 -3.95 7.05
N HIS A 244 24.37 -4.15 5.79
CA HIS A 244 23.51 -4.78 4.79
C HIS A 244 23.32 -6.27 5.12
N THR A 245 24.35 -6.94 5.67
CA THR A 245 24.27 -8.35 6.08
C THR A 245 23.28 -8.51 7.23
N VAL A 246 23.29 -7.57 8.19
CA VAL A 246 22.31 -7.51 9.28
C VAL A 246 20.89 -7.36 8.73
N ILE A 247 20.67 -6.48 7.74
CA ILE A 247 19.36 -6.31 7.11
C ILE A 247 18.92 -7.60 6.41
N ALA A 248 19.79 -8.23 5.61
CA ALA A 248 19.47 -9.48 4.92
C ALA A 248 19.04 -10.58 5.90
N ALA A 249 19.81 -10.78 6.98
CA ALA A 249 19.48 -11.74 8.03
C ALA A 249 18.16 -11.39 8.74
N ALA A 250 17.95 -10.12 9.09
CA ALA A 250 16.73 -9.67 9.76
C ALA A 250 15.48 -9.88 8.90
N LEU A 251 15.54 -9.57 7.61
CA LEU A 251 14.44 -9.79 6.68
C LEU A 251 14.15 -11.28 6.48
N LEU A 252 15.19 -12.11 6.37
CA LEU A 252 15.04 -13.56 6.25
C LEU A 252 14.36 -14.16 7.50
N CYS A 253 14.85 -13.81 8.69
CA CYS A 253 14.27 -14.25 9.96
C CYS A 253 12.83 -13.76 10.14
N SER A 254 12.57 -12.49 9.85
CA SER A 254 11.22 -11.91 9.90
C SER A 254 10.26 -12.64 8.96
N SER A 255 10.70 -12.91 7.72
CA SER A 255 9.92 -13.64 6.73
C SER A 255 9.60 -15.06 7.21
N ALA A 256 10.60 -15.79 7.74
CA ALA A 256 10.41 -17.12 8.30
C ALA A 256 9.39 -17.14 9.46
N VAL A 257 9.44 -16.14 10.36
CA VAL A 257 8.48 -15.99 11.45
C VAL A 257 7.06 -15.75 10.93
N VAL A 258 6.89 -14.87 9.93
CA VAL A 258 5.57 -14.59 9.33
C VAL A 258 5.01 -15.85 8.67
N VAL A 259 5.84 -16.55 7.87
CA VAL A 259 5.45 -17.79 7.19
C VAL A 259 5.07 -18.88 8.20
N PHE A 260 5.85 -19.05 9.27
CA PHE A 260 5.56 -20.02 10.33
C PHE A 260 4.25 -19.70 11.06
N ARG A 261 4.02 -18.43 11.41
CA ARG A 261 2.75 -17.98 12.02
C ARG A 261 1.57 -18.20 11.09
N PHE A 262 1.74 -17.93 9.79
CA PHE A 262 0.71 -18.17 8.78
C PHE A 262 0.30 -19.65 8.74
N HIS A 263 1.26 -20.57 8.73
CA HIS A 263 0.97 -22.02 8.72
C HIS A 263 0.37 -22.53 10.05
N LYS A 264 0.65 -21.87 11.18
CA LYS A 264 0.01 -22.16 12.47
C LYS A 264 -1.42 -21.60 12.60
N GLY A 265 -1.99 -21.03 11.54
CA GLY A 265 -3.32 -20.41 11.59
C GLY A 265 -3.33 -19.06 12.31
N GLY A 266 -2.18 -18.40 12.43
CA GLY A 266 -2.08 -17.04 12.95
C GLY A 266 -2.91 -16.11 12.06
N ASP A 267 -3.94 -15.51 12.65
CA ASP A 267 -4.90 -14.60 12.02
C ASP A 267 -4.19 -13.43 11.31
N VAL A 268 -3.85 -13.62 10.05
CA VAL A 268 -3.55 -12.51 9.16
C VAL A 268 -4.90 -12.04 8.65
N VAL A 269 -5.48 -11.06 9.36
CA VAL A 269 -6.54 -10.18 8.84
C VAL A 269 -6.01 -9.59 7.54
N ASN A 270 -6.23 -10.31 6.45
CA ASN A 270 -5.72 -9.95 5.14
C ASN A 270 -6.66 -8.86 4.60
N PRO A 271 -6.13 -7.73 4.09
CA PRO A 271 -6.93 -6.68 3.46
C PRO A 271 -7.96 -7.20 2.43
N ARG A 272 -7.71 -8.35 1.79
CA ARG A 272 -8.67 -9.05 0.93
C ARG A 272 -9.93 -9.50 1.66
N ILE A 273 -9.80 -10.02 2.88
CA ILE A 273 -10.90 -10.47 3.74
C ILE A 273 -11.75 -9.28 4.11
N ILE A 274 -11.09 -8.22 4.57
CA ILE A 274 -11.74 -6.95 4.88
C ILE A 274 -12.52 -6.45 3.67
N ARG A 275 -11.92 -6.42 2.48
CA ARG A 275 -12.62 -5.97 1.27
C ARG A 275 -13.83 -6.83 0.93
N GLN A 276 -13.69 -8.16 0.95
CA GLN A 276 -14.80 -9.07 0.64
C GLN A 276 -15.94 -8.89 1.63
N LEU A 277 -15.61 -8.76 2.92
CA LEU A 277 -16.56 -8.44 3.98
C LEU A 277 -17.24 -7.11 3.70
N MET A 278 -16.48 -6.03 3.49
CA MET A 278 -17.03 -4.69 3.27
C MET A 278 -17.89 -4.59 2.01
N ASN A 279 -17.51 -5.25 0.92
CA ASN A 279 -18.34 -5.30 -0.29
C ASN A 279 -19.65 -6.07 -0.06
N ALA A 280 -19.59 -7.21 0.64
CA ALA A 280 -20.78 -7.95 1.04
C ALA A 280 -21.71 -7.11 1.92
N LEU A 281 -21.14 -6.39 2.89
CA LEU A 281 -21.86 -5.52 3.79
C LEU A 281 -22.49 -4.33 3.07
N HIS A 282 -21.79 -3.71 2.14
CA HIS A 282 -22.30 -2.61 1.35
C HIS A 282 -23.44 -3.05 0.42
N GLN A 283 -23.31 -4.20 -0.24
CA GLN A 283 -24.38 -4.78 -1.06
C GLN A 283 -25.63 -5.08 -0.21
N ALA A 284 -25.46 -5.70 0.95
CA ALA A 284 -26.55 -5.96 1.88
C ALA A 284 -27.19 -4.67 2.41
N HIS A 285 -26.40 -3.62 2.64
CA HIS A 285 -26.90 -2.30 3.05
C HIS A 285 -27.73 -1.63 1.94
N LEU A 286 -27.23 -1.61 0.70
CA LEU A 286 -27.96 -1.06 -0.46
C LEU A 286 -29.27 -1.81 -0.72
N GLN A 287 -29.27 -3.14 -0.63
CA GLN A 287 -30.47 -3.97 -0.82
C GLN A 287 -31.52 -3.74 0.28
N ASN A 288 -31.10 -3.57 1.54
CA ASN A 288 -32.00 -3.20 2.64
C ASN A 288 -32.59 -1.79 2.47
N LEU A 289 -31.81 -0.82 1.98
CA LEU A 289 -32.33 0.53 1.70
C LEU A 289 -33.40 0.53 0.59
N GLN A 290 -33.27 -0.36 -0.41
CA GLN A 290 -34.25 -0.51 -1.48
C GLN A 290 -35.53 -1.24 -1.06
N THR A 291 -35.48 -2.06 -0.01
CA THR A 291 -36.62 -2.89 0.47
C THR A 291 -37.43 -2.26 1.60
N ASN A 292 -37.09 -1.05 2.04
CA ASN A 292 -37.88 -0.27 3.00
C ASN A 292 -39.26 0.20 2.46
N SER A 293 -39.67 -0.22 1.26
CA SER A 293 -41.07 -0.19 0.84
C SER A 293 -41.83 -1.43 1.37
N VAL A 294 -42.35 -1.31 2.59
CA VAL A 294 -43.52 -2.04 3.13
C VAL A 294 -43.37 -3.56 3.36
N GLN A 295 -43.35 -3.94 4.64
CA GLN A 295 -43.81 -5.22 5.21
C GLN A 295 -43.53 -6.50 4.39
N GLN A 296 -42.25 -6.80 4.13
CA GLN A 296 -41.84 -8.14 3.74
C GLN A 296 -40.83 -8.71 4.75
N PRO A 297 -40.79 -10.04 4.95
CA PRO A 297 -39.82 -10.66 5.85
C PRO A 297 -38.41 -10.22 5.45
N ALA A 298 -37.60 -9.82 6.43
CA ALA A 298 -36.24 -9.35 6.22
C ALA A 298 -35.45 -10.41 5.44
N HIS A 299 -35.31 -10.23 4.12
CA HIS A 299 -34.50 -11.09 3.29
C HIS A 299 -33.03 -10.81 3.66
N ILE A 300 -32.48 -11.65 4.54
CA ILE A 300 -31.09 -11.56 4.96
C ILE A 300 -30.21 -11.95 3.77
N HIS A 301 -29.62 -10.95 3.12
CA HIS A 301 -28.67 -11.19 2.05
C HIS A 301 -27.37 -11.74 2.64
N VAL A 302 -27.08 -13.00 2.28
CA VAL A 302 -25.88 -13.71 2.70
C VAL A 302 -24.90 -13.77 1.53
N CYS A 303 -23.77 -13.08 1.66
CA CYS A 303 -22.68 -13.19 0.70
C CYS A 303 -21.71 -14.27 1.15
N ALA A 304 -21.37 -15.20 0.26
CA ALA A 304 -20.38 -16.24 0.50
C ALA A 304 -19.13 -16.05 -0.36
N ASN A 305 -17.95 -16.39 0.16
CA ASN A 305 -16.71 -16.42 -0.64
C ASN A 305 -16.26 -17.87 -0.93
N ARG A 306 -15.39 -18.04 -1.93
CA ARG A 306 -14.80 -19.35 -2.29
C ARG A 306 -13.96 -19.99 -1.18
N GLN A 307 -13.63 -19.24 -0.12
CA GLN A 307 -12.89 -19.70 1.07
C GLN A 307 -13.83 -20.18 2.20
N GLY A 308 -15.15 -20.13 1.99
CA GLY A 308 -16.15 -20.73 2.87
C GLY A 308 -16.68 -19.82 3.97
N TRP A 309 -16.51 -18.49 3.89
CA TRP A 309 -17.20 -17.57 4.79
C TRP A 309 -18.57 -17.21 4.28
N LYS A 310 -19.49 -16.95 5.20
CA LYS A 310 -20.79 -16.33 4.91
C LYS A 310 -20.97 -15.10 5.78
N VAL A 311 -21.35 -14.00 5.15
CA VAL A 311 -21.51 -12.69 5.79
C VAL A 311 -22.91 -12.19 5.48
N SER A 312 -23.58 -11.65 6.49
CA SER A 312 -24.80 -10.86 6.29
C SER A 312 -24.76 -9.55 7.05
N ALA A 313 -25.49 -8.56 6.53
CA ALA A 313 -25.72 -7.28 7.17
C ALA A 313 -27.22 -7.01 7.23
N GLY A 314 -27.67 -6.41 8.33
CA GLY A 314 -29.05 -5.98 8.49
C GLY A 314 -29.13 -4.67 9.25
N LEU A 315 -30.18 -3.91 8.95
CA LEU A 315 -30.59 -2.75 9.73
C LEU A 315 -31.94 -3.07 10.34
N VAL A 316 -32.04 -2.97 11.66
CA VAL A 316 -33.31 -3.10 12.38
C VAL A 316 -33.52 -1.82 13.15
N GLN A 317 -34.60 -1.09 12.81
CA GLN A 317 -35.02 0.04 13.63
C GLN A 317 -35.88 -0.48 14.78
N GLN A 318 -35.47 -0.17 16.01
CA GLN A 318 -36.23 -0.43 17.23
C GLN A 318 -36.41 0.88 17.98
N TYR A 319 -37.64 1.42 17.97
CA TYR A 319 -37.99 2.66 18.66
C TYR A 319 -37.06 3.83 18.31
N HIS A 320 -36.21 4.27 19.25
CA HIS A 320 -35.26 5.38 19.11
C HIS A 320 -33.85 4.94 18.68
N LEU A 321 -33.64 3.64 18.46
CA LEU A 321 -32.34 3.05 18.15
C LEU A 321 -32.38 2.37 16.78
N GLN A 322 -31.34 2.62 16.00
CA GLN A 322 -31.02 1.86 14.80
C GLN A 322 -29.95 0.82 15.16
N LEU A 323 -30.32 -0.45 15.05
CA LEU A 323 -29.43 -1.58 15.23
C LEU A 323 -28.82 -1.95 13.87
N THR A 324 -27.52 -1.82 13.75
CA THR A 324 -26.76 -2.35 12.61
C THR A 324 -26.16 -3.68 13.03
N HIS A 325 -26.63 -4.76 12.42
CA HIS A 325 -26.21 -6.12 12.73
C HIS A 325 -25.36 -6.69 11.59
N TYR A 326 -24.25 -7.31 11.98
CA TYR A 326 -23.36 -8.01 11.09
C TYR A 326 -23.19 -9.45 11.58
N THR A 327 -23.42 -10.43 10.71
CA THR A 327 -23.15 -11.84 11.02
C THR A 327 -22.02 -12.35 10.16
N ILE A 328 -21.08 -13.05 10.78
CA ILE A 328 -19.94 -13.65 10.12
C ILE A 328 -19.87 -15.11 10.56
N SER A 329 -19.86 -16.03 9.60
CA SER A 329 -19.71 -17.46 9.87
C SER A 329 -18.57 -18.08 9.08
N GLY A 330 -17.87 -19.00 9.73
CA GLY A 330 -16.71 -19.72 9.23
C GLY A 330 -17.06 -21.11 8.70
N SER A 331 -16.15 -21.70 7.92
CA SER A 331 -16.25 -23.11 7.50
C SER A 331 -15.24 -23.96 8.25
N ALA A 332 -15.32 -25.29 8.11
CA ALA A 332 -14.40 -26.25 8.75
C ALA A 332 -12.90 -25.98 8.48
N ARG A 333 -12.56 -25.23 7.42
CA ARG A 333 -11.19 -24.86 7.06
C ARG A 333 -10.69 -23.57 7.72
N LEU A 334 -11.56 -22.79 8.38
CA LEU A 334 -11.19 -21.51 8.98
C LEU A 334 -12.02 -21.22 10.24
N ARG A 335 -11.40 -21.46 11.39
CA ARG A 335 -12.00 -21.21 12.70
C ARG A 335 -11.98 -19.71 13.00
N LEU A 336 -13.16 -19.10 13.14
CA LEU A 336 -13.28 -17.73 13.62
C LEU A 336 -12.89 -17.70 15.11
N THR A 337 -11.88 -16.91 15.45
CA THR A 337 -11.47 -16.64 16.84
C THR A 337 -12.20 -15.41 17.37
N HIS A 338 -12.32 -15.28 18.70
CA HIS A 338 -12.87 -14.08 19.32
C HIS A 338 -12.01 -12.83 19.00
N GLU A 339 -10.69 -12.99 18.95
CA GLU A 339 -9.75 -11.92 18.59
C GLU A 339 -10.00 -11.38 17.17
N LEU A 340 -10.32 -12.25 16.22
CA LEU A 340 -10.68 -11.86 14.87
C LEU A 340 -12.01 -11.09 14.85
N ALA A 341 -13.02 -11.54 15.59
CA ALA A 341 -14.31 -10.85 15.71
C ALA A 341 -14.15 -9.44 16.29
N GLU A 342 -13.30 -9.27 17.32
CA GLU A 342 -12.98 -7.96 17.88
C GLU A 342 -12.28 -7.03 16.88
N LYS A 343 -11.29 -7.53 16.13
CA LYS A 343 -10.60 -6.74 15.09
C LYS A 343 -11.57 -6.30 14.00
N LEU A 344 -12.50 -7.17 13.59
CA LEU A 344 -13.53 -6.84 12.62
C LEU A 344 -14.53 -5.83 13.17
N ALA A 345 -14.94 -5.95 14.43
CA ALA A 345 -15.80 -4.97 15.09
C ALA A 345 -15.15 -3.59 15.16
N GLN A 346 -13.88 -3.50 15.58
CA GLN A 346 -13.14 -2.23 15.61
C GLN A 346 -13.02 -1.59 14.21
N LEU A 347 -12.80 -2.42 13.20
CA LEU A 347 -12.73 -1.98 11.83
C LEU A 347 -14.09 -1.45 11.34
N LEU A 348 -15.18 -2.20 11.55
CA LEU A 348 -16.53 -1.80 11.17
C LEU A 348 -16.97 -0.52 11.87
N GLN A 349 -16.63 -0.38 13.16
CA GLN A 349 -16.85 0.84 13.94
C GLN A 349 -16.17 2.04 13.28
N THR A 350 -14.93 1.85 12.82
CA THR A 350 -14.14 2.91 12.17
C THR A 350 -14.67 3.24 10.77
N LEU A 351 -15.11 2.23 10.01
CA LEU A 351 -15.56 2.39 8.62
C LEU A 351 -16.96 3.00 8.50
N HIS A 352 -17.88 2.67 9.40
CA HIS A 352 -19.26 3.17 9.39
C HIS A 352 -19.52 4.25 10.45
N ALA A 353 -18.47 4.76 11.10
CA ALA A 353 -18.53 5.79 12.13
C ALA A 353 -19.54 5.49 13.26
N HIS A 354 -19.65 4.24 13.68
CA HIS A 354 -20.52 3.87 14.80
C HIS A 354 -20.00 4.48 16.11
N THR A 355 -20.86 5.22 16.82
CA THR A 355 -20.51 5.90 18.08
C THR A 355 -20.33 4.93 19.24
N ASP A 356 -21.17 3.90 19.31
CA ASP A 356 -21.15 2.93 20.40
C ASP A 356 -20.20 1.76 20.11
N LYS A 357 -19.66 1.16 21.19
CA LYS A 357 -18.89 -0.08 21.07
C LYS A 357 -19.80 -1.19 20.55
N ALA A 358 -19.24 -2.03 19.68
CA ALA A 358 -19.96 -3.18 19.17
C ALA A 358 -20.22 -4.20 20.30
N GLU A 359 -21.44 -4.72 20.37
CA GLU A 359 -21.75 -5.92 21.14
C GLU A 359 -21.41 -7.13 20.27
N ILE A 360 -20.47 -7.95 20.75
CA ILE A 360 -20.03 -9.15 20.05
C ILE A 360 -20.60 -10.36 20.78
N THR A 361 -21.41 -11.15 20.08
CA THR A 361 -21.96 -12.40 20.61
C THR A 361 -21.67 -13.52 19.63
N GLY A 362 -21.06 -14.61 20.09
CA GLY A 362 -20.77 -15.75 19.23
C GLY A 362 -20.36 -16.97 20.04
N HIS A 363 -20.60 -18.16 19.48
CA HIS A 363 -20.05 -19.39 20.03
C HIS A 363 -18.67 -19.66 19.38
N PRO A 364 -17.65 -20.07 20.15
CA PRO A 364 -16.38 -20.51 19.57
C PRO A 364 -16.66 -21.75 18.70
N GLY A 365 -16.74 -21.58 17.38
CA GLY A 365 -16.90 -22.72 16.47
C GLY A 365 -17.87 -22.59 15.29
N ASN A 366 -18.32 -21.41 14.87
CA ASN A 366 -18.55 -21.05 13.44
C ASN A 366 -19.43 -19.81 13.20
N LEU A 367 -19.86 -19.05 14.21
CA LEU A 367 -20.70 -17.89 13.97
C LEU A 367 -20.53 -16.79 15.03
N PHE A 368 -20.29 -15.57 14.57
CA PHE A 368 -20.24 -14.35 15.38
C PHE A 368 -21.23 -13.32 14.85
N HIS A 369 -21.89 -12.65 15.78
CA HIS A 369 -22.70 -11.47 15.54
C HIS A 369 -22.01 -10.26 16.13
N ILE A 370 -21.96 -9.18 15.36
CA ILE A 370 -21.44 -7.87 15.76
C ILE A 370 -22.60 -6.89 15.60
N VAL A 371 -23.05 -6.31 16.70
CA VAL A 371 -24.17 -5.37 16.73
C VAL A 371 -23.67 -3.99 17.13
N PHE A 372 -24.02 -2.98 16.34
CA PHE A 372 -23.86 -1.58 16.70
C PHE A 372 -25.22 -0.97 16.99
N LYS A 373 -25.31 -0.22 18.08
CA LYS A 373 -26.49 0.57 18.44
C LYS A 373 -26.19 2.02 18.07
N THR A 374 -27.07 2.64 17.29
CA THR A 374 -26.93 4.04 16.89
C THR A 374 -28.22 4.78 17.23
N PRO A 375 -28.20 5.85 18.04
CA PRO A 375 -29.38 6.69 18.27
C PRO A 375 -29.88 7.33 16.97
N LEU A 376 -31.20 7.34 16.74
CA LEU A 376 -31.79 8.02 15.59
C LEU A 376 -31.73 9.56 15.76
N PRO A 377 -31.49 10.35 14.69
CA PRO A 377 -31.23 11.79 14.79
C PRO A 377 -32.33 12.69 15.38
N ASP A 378 -33.51 12.16 15.70
CA ASP A 378 -34.67 12.94 16.21
C ASP A 378 -35.21 12.48 17.58
N SER A 379 -34.33 12.09 18.49
CA SER A 379 -34.71 11.92 19.90
C SER A 379 -34.04 12.98 20.78
N LYS A 380 -34.54 14.22 20.71
CA LYS A 380 -34.51 15.05 21.92
C LYS A 380 -35.25 14.24 23.00
N PRO A 381 -34.66 13.97 24.17
CA PRO A 381 -35.42 13.37 25.26
C PRO A 381 -36.57 14.32 25.56
N ALA A 382 -37.81 13.83 25.41
CA ALA A 382 -38.97 14.54 25.95
C ALA A 382 -38.68 14.75 27.44
N ALA A 383 -38.54 16.01 27.83
CA ALA A 383 -38.46 16.39 29.22
C ALA A 383 -39.75 15.86 29.89
N TYR A 384 -39.62 14.85 30.73
CA TYR A 384 -40.65 14.49 31.68
C TYR A 384 -40.79 15.68 32.64
N HIS A 385 -41.74 16.57 32.35
CA HIS A 385 -42.28 17.45 33.36
C HIS A 385 -43.28 16.64 34.19
N THR A 386 -42.79 16.09 35.30
CA THR A 386 -43.61 15.83 36.48
C THR A 386 -44.05 17.17 37.07
N VAL A 387 -45.34 17.50 36.99
CA VAL A 387 -46.20 17.92 38.13
C VAL A 387 -47.63 17.58 37.74
#